data_AF-A4BQC6-F1
#
_entry.id   AF-A4BQC6-F1
#
_cell.length_a   1.000
_cell.length_b   1.000
_cell.length_c   1.000
_cell.angle_alpha   90.00
_cell.angle_beta   90.00
_cell.angle_gamma   90.00
#
_symmetry.space_group_name_H-M   'P 1'
#
loop_
_entity.id
_entity.type
_entity.pdbx_description
1 polymer ?
#
loop_
_entity_poly.entity_id
_entity_poly.type
_entity_poly.pdbx_seq_one_letter_code
_entity_poly.pdbx_strand_id
1 'polypeptide(L)' 'MRSYIRDCLVRLGPKALDRRLQVWQAAQLNSSEEALAMDGKIMKGGVDHTGARTHIVSLIGHASKHCAAQKSRHAEA' A
#
# COMPACT_ATOMS: atom_id res chain seq x y z
N MET A 1 -2.38 24.55 -3.37
CA MET A 1 -3.10 23.37 -2.84
C MET A 1 -2.12 22.51 -2.06
N ARG A 2 -2.28 22.39 -0.73
CA ARG A 2 -1.40 21.57 0.13
C ARG A 2 -2.02 20.16 0.23
N SER A 3 -1.29 19.12 -0.18
CA SER A 3 -1.80 17.74 -0.06
C SER A 3 -1.76 17.27 1.39
N TYR A 4 -2.75 16.49 1.80
CA TYR A 4 -2.84 15.93 3.16
C TYR A 4 -1.58 15.11 3.50
N ILE A 5 -1.08 14.33 2.55
CA ILE A 5 0.17 13.54 2.70
C ILE A 5 1.35 14.46 3.03
N ARG A 6 1.53 15.55 2.29
CA ARG A 6 2.64 16.48 2.54
C ARG A 6 2.51 17.12 3.92
N ASP A 7 1.30 17.50 4.33
CA ASP A 7 1.09 18.10 5.65
C ASP A 7 1.41 17.13 6.80
N CYS A 8 1.04 15.85 6.67
CA CYS A 8 1.42 14.83 7.65
C CYS A 8 2.94 14.62 7.69
N LEU A 9 3.60 14.52 6.52
CA LEU A 9 5.03 14.25 6.44
C LEU A 9 5.90 15.38 7.03
N VAL A 10 5.49 16.65 6.91
CA VAL A 10 6.28 17.78 7.46
C VAL A 10 6.10 17.97 8.97
N ARG A 11 5.04 17.41 9.57
CA ARG A 11 4.76 17.55 11.01
C ARG A 11 5.33 16.40 11.85
N LEU A 12 5.64 15.27 11.22
CA LEU A 12 6.21 14.10 11.90
C LEU A 12 7.73 14.17 11.90
N GLY A 13 8.35 13.88 13.05
CA GLY A 13 9.79 13.71 13.11
C GLY A 13 10.23 12.51 12.26
N PRO A 14 11.35 12.59 11.51
CA PRO A 14 11.74 11.57 10.53
C PRO A 14 11.93 10.19 11.15
N LYS A 15 12.52 10.11 12.36
CA LYS A 15 12.70 8.84 13.08
C LYS A 15 11.37 8.21 13.54
N ALA A 16 10.40 9.04 13.91
CA ALA A 16 9.08 8.56 14.33
C ALA A 16 8.26 8.06 13.13
N LEU A 17 8.39 8.74 11.98
CA LEU A 17 7.80 8.30 10.73
C LEU A 17 8.40 6.97 10.28
N ASP A 18 9.74 6.87 10.24
CA ASP A 18 10.47 5.67 9.82
C ASP A 18 10.07 4.43 10.64
N ARG A 19 10.12 4.53 11.98
CA ARG A 19 9.70 3.42 12.85
C ARG A 19 8.26 2.98 12.59
N ARG A 20 7.34 3.92 12.38
CA ARG A 20 5.93 3.58 12.11
C ARG A 20 5.75 2.92 10.74
N LEU A 21 6.52 3.35 9.74
CA LEU A 21 6.52 2.73 8.43
C LEU A 21 7.06 1.30 8.49
N GLN A 22 8.17 1.06 9.20
CA GLN A 22 8.72 -0.28 9.40
C GLN A 22 7.73 -1.25 10.06
N VAL A 23 7.05 -0.80 11.12
CA VAL A 23 6.01 -1.61 11.79
C VAL A 23 4.86 -1.92 10.82
N TRP A 24 4.43 -0.93 10.04
CA TRP A 24 3.38 -1.14 9.05
C TRP A 24 3.82 -2.10 7.94
N GLN A 25 5.02 -1.94 7.38
CA GLN A 25 5.60 -2.82 6.35
C GLN A 25 5.67 -4.27 6.83
N ALA A 26 6.15 -4.47 8.06
CA ALA A 26 6.24 -5.79 8.67
C ALA A 26 4.87 -6.47 8.81
N ALA A 27 3.85 -5.71 9.18
CA ALA A 27 2.48 -6.21 9.26
C ALA A 27 1.87 -6.56 7.89
N GLN A 28 2.28 -5.89 6.81
CA GLN A 28 1.75 -6.17 5.47
C GLN A 28 2.37 -7.41 4.82
N LEU A 29 3.67 -7.62 4.98
CA LEU A 29 4.40 -8.71 4.33
C LEU A 29 4.69 -9.90 5.23
N ASN A 30 4.35 -9.82 6.53
CA ASN A 30 4.82 -10.75 7.56
C ASN A 30 6.35 -10.95 7.52
N SER A 31 7.09 -9.89 7.17
CA SER A 31 8.54 -9.88 6.99
C SER A 31 9.12 -8.53 7.36
N SER A 32 10.28 -8.50 8.02
CA SER A 32 11.02 -7.27 8.25
C SER A 32 11.76 -6.87 6.98
N GLU A 33 11.23 -5.92 6.23
CA GLU A 33 11.89 -5.36 5.05
C GLU A 33 12.49 -3.99 5.37
N GLU A 34 13.71 -3.74 4.89
CA GLU A 34 14.32 -2.40 4.93
C GLU A 34 13.58 -1.42 4.01
N ALA A 35 13.09 -1.93 2.88
CA ALA A 35 12.38 -1.13 1.88
C ALA A 35 11.25 -1.93 1.23
N LEU A 36 10.23 -1.21 0.79
CA LEU A 36 9.04 -1.76 0.15
C LEU A 36 8.69 -0.96 -1.10
N ALA A 37 8.40 -1.64 -2.20
CA ALA A 37 7.79 -1.02 -3.37
C ALA A 37 6.26 -1.17 -3.32
N MET A 38 5.54 -0.11 -3.71
CA MET A 38 4.09 -0.18 -3.95
C MET A 38 3.84 -0.06 -5.45
N ASP A 39 3.04 -0.97 -5.98
CA ASP A 39 2.67 -1.01 -7.40
C ASP A 39 1.15 -1.04 -7.53
N GLY A 40 0.60 0.00 -8.17
CA GLY A 40 -0.83 0.14 -8.42
C GLY A 40 -1.15 -0.21 -9.86
N LYS A 41 -2.00 -1.22 -10.07
CA LYS A 41 -2.43 -1.68 -11.39
C LYS A 41 -3.94 -1.66 -11.53
N ILE A 42 -4.41 -1.42 -12.74
CA ILE A 42 -5.83 -1.55 -13.07
C ILE A 42 -6.07 -2.97 -13.61
N MET A 43 -7.06 -3.67 -13.05
CA MET A 43 -7.44 -4.99 -13.54
C MET A 43 -8.15 -4.86 -14.89
N LYS A 44 -7.65 -5.53 -15.93
CA LYS A 44 -8.29 -5.54 -17.25
C LYS A 44 -9.67 -6.18 -17.15
N GLY A 45 -10.71 -5.42 -17.51
CA GLY A 45 -12.10 -5.86 -17.40
C GLY A 45 -12.63 -5.96 -15.96
N GLY A 46 -11.82 -5.60 -14.96
CA GLY A 46 -12.26 -5.53 -13.57
C GLY A 46 -13.03 -4.23 -13.36
N VAL A 47 -14.30 -4.36 -13.06
CA VAL A 47 -15.20 -3.26 -12.72
C VAL A 47 -15.88 -3.61 -11.40
N ASP A 48 -15.99 -2.66 -10.48
CA ASP A 48 -16.74 -2.86 -9.23
C ASP A 48 -18.24 -2.62 -9.42
N HIS A 49 -19.01 -2.83 -8.35
CA HIS A 49 -20.48 -2.65 -8.32
C HIS A 49 -20.96 -1.24 -8.70
N THR A 50 -20.09 -0.24 -8.66
CA THR A 50 -20.41 1.15 -9.05
C THR A 50 -20.09 1.43 -10.51
N GLY A 51 -19.49 0.47 -11.23
CA GLY A 51 -18.98 0.67 -12.58
C GLY A 51 -17.57 1.28 -12.62
N ALA A 52 -16.89 1.43 -11.48
CA ALA A 52 -15.52 1.94 -11.43
C ALA A 52 -14.50 0.83 -11.71
N ARG A 53 -13.37 1.18 -12.34
CA ARG A 53 -12.32 0.19 -12.64
C ARG A 53 -11.71 -0.32 -11.34
N THR A 54 -11.54 -1.63 -11.26
CA THR A 54 -10.90 -2.26 -10.10
C THR A 54 -9.41 -1.95 -10.07
N HIS A 55 -8.96 -1.31 -9.00
CA HIS A 55 -7.55 -1.09 -8.70
C HIS A 55 -7.00 -2.21 -7.82
N ILE A 56 -5.87 -2.77 -8.20
CA ILE A 56 -5.09 -3.71 -7.40
C ILE A 56 -3.86 -2.94 -6.91
N VAL A 57 -3.62 -2.97 -5.60
CA VAL A 57 -2.38 -2.46 -5.02
C VAL A 57 -1.58 -3.64 -4.50
N SER A 58 -0.34 -3.74 -4.96
CA SER A 58 0.64 -4.73 -4.52
C SER A 58 1.75 -4.08 -3.74
N LEU A 59 2.22 -4.78 -2.71
CA LEU A 59 3.34 -4.43 -1.86
C LEU A 59 4.44 -5.47 -2.09
N ILE A 60 5.65 -5.02 -2.43
CA ILE A 60 6.76 -5.90 -2.81
C ILE A 60 7.97 -5.61 -1.92
N GLY A 61 8.42 -6.63 -1.18
CA GLY A 61 9.62 -6.56 -0.34
C GLY A 61 10.87 -6.38 -1.18
N HIS A 62 11.74 -5.44 -0.81
CA HIS A 62 12.95 -5.17 -1.59
C HIS A 62 13.93 -6.35 -1.57
N ALA A 63 14.16 -6.94 -0.39
CA ALA A 63 15.13 -8.02 -0.23
C ALA A 63 14.47 -9.38 -0.50
N SER A 64 13.34 -9.66 0.14
CA SER A 64 12.66 -10.95 0.04
C SER A 64 11.96 -11.17 -1.30
N LYS A 65 11.65 -10.10 -2.04
CA LYS A 65 10.76 -10.12 -3.21
C LYS A 65 9.35 -10.66 -2.93
N HIS A 66 8.98 -10.80 -1.65
CA HIS A 66 7.63 -11.21 -1.26
C HIS A 66 6.62 -10.18 -1.77
N CYS A 67 5.58 -10.66 -2.44
CA CYS A 67 4.53 -9.83 -2.99
C CYS A 67 3.22 -10.11 -2.24
N ALA A 68 2.69 -9.10 -1.56
CA ALA A 68 1.33 -9.12 -1.01
C ALA A 68 0.46 -8.20 -1.86
N ALA A 69 -0.57 -8.75 -2.49
CA ALA A 69 -1.53 -7.97 -3.27
C ALA A 69 -2.90 -8.04 -2.60
N GLN A 70 -3.50 -6.87 -2.33
CA GLN A 70 -4.88 -6.84 -1.87
C GLN A 70 -5.79 -7.07 -3.06
N LYS A 71 -6.33 -8.29 -3.18
CA LYS A 71 -7.46 -8.55 -4.07
C LYS A 71 -8.65 -7.79 -3.50
N SER A 72 -9.11 -6.76 -4.20
CA SER A 72 -10.37 -6.08 -3.89
C SER A 72 -11.48 -7.13 -3.77
N ARG A 73 -11.97 -7.35 -2.55
CA ARG A 73 -13.15 -8.21 -2.31
C ARG A 73 -14.30 -7.60 -3.09
N HIS A 74 -14.91 -8.39 -3.98
CA HIS A 74 -16.34 -8.20 -4.23
C HIS A 74 -17.02 -8.38 -2.87
N ALA A 75 -17.72 -7.36 -2.40
CA ALA A 75 -18.74 -7.57 -1.38
C ALA A 75 -19.86 -8.35 -2.07
N GLU A 76 -19.90 -9.67 -1.87
CA GLU A 76 -21.15 -10.41 -2.03
C GLU A 76 -22.07 -9.92 -0.91
N ALA A 77 -23.15 -9.25 -1.31
CA ALA A 77 -24.29 -8.93 -0.48
C ALA A 77 -25.25 -10.13 -0.46
#